data_AF-A0A1Y2F2A4-F1
#
_entry.id   AF-A0A1Y2F2A4-F1
#
_cell.length_a   1.000
_cell.length_b   1.000
_cell.length_c   1.000
_cell.angle_alpha   90.00
_cell.angle_beta   90.00
_cell.angle_gamma   90.00
#
_symmetry.space_group_name_H-M   'P 1'
#
loop_
_entity.id
_entity.type
_entity.pdbx_description
1 polymer ?
#
loop_
_entity_poly.entity_id
_entity_poly.type
_entity_poly.pdbx_seq_one_letter_code
_entity_poly.pdbx_strand_id
1 'polypeptide(L)'
;MEHPRRTIVATSLGLKAATTLGLYLAHALPSFDSSSTTLDVAHLEPFVRWDTVYFLRIALNGYEHEQQAAFMPGLPGLMRLGAEAGKWCKGAAQLEAADAVLSGMLASAVAGTVAALCLYSLTLRISSSRSFALLSALLFLLPPSPPTLHSVPYTEPFAALFTIGGMLLHVQRRDLLAALCWAVGSGFRAQGIVLGVGFFGWRYLLESPWASGKLQLPTLLKEIPRFTFLSLVSILPFALFQAWINGQFCHADAEGGIRPWCEAGLGSSYGWIQSEYWDVGAFRYWTLQQLPNFLFAAPVLFMSFWASFDYYSHNTKQTLCTTLPFLFSPPPPKSTSASSRPFLNPRLTPFIHLHTALTCLLFFASHVQIILRVCVTNPVLWWFVANLVLGEGEAGEKGRKDGGGMPKEEEKRKRDGRRKWGRRWIGYCVVWGSVSIFLWSGFLPPA
;
A
#
# COMPACT_ATOMS: atom_id res chain seq x y z
N MET A 1 -17.28 21.25 -5.44
CA MET A 1 -16.60 20.76 -6.66
C MET A 1 -17.54 19.81 -7.39
N GLU A 2 -18.06 20.22 -8.54
CA GLU A 2 -19.11 19.49 -9.29
C GLU A 2 -18.62 18.21 -9.96
N HIS A 3 -17.31 18.06 -10.17
CA HIS A 3 -16.73 16.88 -10.85
C HIS A 3 -15.52 16.27 -10.11
N PRO A 4 -15.73 15.57 -8.98
CA PRO A 4 -14.65 15.02 -8.15
C PRO A 4 -13.64 14.15 -8.92
N ARG A 5 -14.11 13.29 -9.83
CA ARG A 5 -13.22 12.42 -10.62
C ARG A 5 -12.31 13.20 -11.57
N ARG A 6 -12.83 14.24 -12.23
CA ARG A 6 -12.04 15.12 -13.10
C ARG A 6 -10.98 15.87 -12.28
N THR A 7 -11.35 16.35 -11.10
CA THR A 7 -10.40 16.98 -10.17
C THR A 7 -9.28 16.03 -9.75
N ILE A 8 -9.59 14.77 -9.43
CA ILE A 8 -8.58 13.75 -9.08
C ILE A 8 -7.62 13.51 -10.24
N VAL A 9 -8.14 13.32 -11.46
CA VAL A 9 -7.31 13.09 -12.65
C VAL A 9 -6.43 14.30 -12.94
N ALA A 10 -6.99 15.51 -12.99
CA ALA A 10 -6.25 16.73 -13.26
C ALA A 10 -5.15 16.98 -12.22
N THR A 11 -5.46 16.77 -10.93
CA THR A 11 -4.48 16.90 -9.84
C THR A 11 -3.38 15.84 -9.96
N SER A 12 -3.75 14.59 -10.26
CA SER A 12 -2.79 13.50 -10.47
C SER A 12 -1.81 13.82 -11.60
N LEU A 13 -2.31 14.29 -12.75
CA LEU A 13 -1.47 14.65 -13.90
C LEU A 13 -0.56 15.85 -13.58
N GLY A 14 -1.09 16.88 -12.91
CA GLY A 14 -0.31 18.05 -12.52
C GLY A 14 0.83 17.70 -11.55
N LEU A 15 0.56 16.89 -10.53
CA LEU A 15 1.58 16.44 -9.57
C LEU A 15 2.63 15.53 -10.21
N LYS A 16 2.23 14.71 -11.19
CA LYS A 16 3.17 13.88 -11.97
C LYS A 16 4.08 14.72 -12.82
N ALA A 17 3.54 15.68 -13.58
CA ALA A 17 4.33 16.62 -14.36
C ALA A 17 5.31 17.39 -13.46
N ALA A 18 4.85 17.89 -12.31
CA ALA A 18 5.70 18.59 -11.35
C ALA A 18 6.81 17.70 -10.75
N THR A 19 6.49 16.46 -10.39
CA THR A 19 7.47 15.51 -9.83
C THR A 19 8.51 15.11 -10.88
N THR A 20 8.07 14.82 -12.11
CA THR A 20 8.95 14.48 -13.23
C THR A 20 9.87 15.64 -13.59
N LEU A 21 9.34 16.88 -13.65
CA LEU A 21 10.14 18.07 -13.88
C LEU A 21 11.14 18.29 -12.73
N GLY A 22 10.71 18.12 -11.48
CA GLY A 22 11.58 18.25 -10.31
C GLY A 22 12.75 17.27 -10.34
N LEU A 23 12.49 15.99 -10.66
CA LEU A 23 13.53 14.97 -10.82
C LEU A 23 14.50 15.32 -11.95
N TYR A 24 13.99 15.78 -13.09
CA TYR A 24 14.81 16.17 -14.22
C TYR A 24 15.69 17.39 -13.91
N LEU A 25 15.15 18.42 -13.26
CA LEU A 25 15.92 19.60 -12.86
C LEU A 25 16.98 19.26 -11.80
N ALA A 26 16.64 18.40 -10.86
CA ALA A 26 17.55 18.01 -9.78
C ALA A 26 18.67 17.07 -10.26
N HIS A 27 18.53 16.44 -11.44
CA HIS A 27 19.60 15.68 -12.11
C HIS A 27 20.83 16.53 -12.46
N ALA A 28 20.71 17.86 -12.51
CA ALA A 28 21.88 18.73 -12.64
C ALA A 28 22.87 18.59 -11.46
N LEU A 29 22.45 17.98 -10.35
CA LEU A 29 23.30 17.65 -9.21
C LEU A 29 24.05 16.32 -9.45
N PRO A 30 25.31 16.21 -9.01
CA PRO A 30 26.07 14.98 -9.12
C PRO A 30 25.41 13.83 -8.33
N SER A 31 25.33 12.65 -8.95
CA SER A 31 24.79 11.44 -8.33
C SER A 31 25.78 10.88 -7.30
N PHE A 32 25.28 10.46 -6.13
CA PHE A 32 26.09 9.78 -5.13
C PHE A 32 26.48 8.35 -5.54
N ASP A 33 25.70 7.72 -6.41
CA ASP A 33 25.88 6.34 -6.87
C ASP A 33 25.86 6.27 -8.41
N SER A 34 26.72 5.43 -9.01
CA SER A 34 26.86 5.23 -10.46
C SER A 34 26.15 3.96 -10.96
N SER A 35 25.34 3.30 -10.15
CA SER A 35 24.65 2.06 -10.54
C SER A 35 23.76 2.27 -11.78
N SER A 36 23.15 3.45 -11.94
CA SER A 36 22.36 3.79 -13.13
C SER A 36 23.20 4.03 -14.38
N THR A 37 24.45 4.48 -14.27
CA THR A 37 25.30 4.78 -15.44
C THR A 37 25.82 3.51 -16.11
N THR A 38 25.70 2.36 -15.44
CA THR A 38 25.98 1.05 -16.04
C THR A 38 24.86 0.55 -16.96
N LEU A 39 23.70 1.22 -16.95
CA LEU A 39 22.54 0.89 -17.77
C LEU A 39 22.40 1.99 -18.83
N ASP A 40 22.48 1.63 -20.11
CA ASP A 40 22.33 2.58 -21.22
C ASP A 40 20.88 3.07 -21.33
N VAL A 41 20.50 4.01 -20.46
CA VAL A 41 19.12 4.53 -20.29
C VAL A 41 18.95 5.94 -20.85
N ALA A 42 19.90 6.40 -21.67
CA ALA A 42 19.91 7.75 -22.23
C ALA A 42 19.69 8.83 -21.14
N HIS A 43 18.75 9.76 -21.35
CA HIS A 43 18.45 10.86 -20.43
C HIS A 43 17.50 10.48 -19.28
N LEU A 44 17.25 9.18 -19.06
CA LEU A 44 16.29 8.69 -18.05
C LEU A 44 16.94 8.24 -16.74
N GLU A 45 18.23 8.47 -16.56
CA GLU A 45 18.99 8.16 -15.35
C GLU A 45 18.30 8.62 -14.05
N PRO A 46 17.66 9.81 -13.95
CA PRO A 46 16.98 10.26 -12.73
C PRO A 46 15.81 9.37 -12.30
N PHE A 47 15.24 8.61 -13.25
CA PHE A 47 14.10 7.73 -13.04
C PHE A 47 14.50 6.29 -12.76
N VAL A 48 15.80 5.96 -12.87
CA VAL A 48 16.36 4.63 -12.62
C VAL A 48 17.20 4.69 -11.34
N ARG A 49 16.51 4.47 -10.21
CA ARG A 49 17.09 4.51 -8.85
C ARG A 49 16.60 3.32 -8.03
N TRP A 50 17.44 2.82 -7.12
CA TRP A 50 17.09 1.78 -6.17
C TRP A 50 16.44 0.55 -6.81
N ASP A 51 15.22 0.17 -6.42
CA ASP A 51 14.54 -1.04 -6.90
C ASP A 51 14.32 -1.02 -8.42
N THR A 52 14.25 0.17 -9.05
CA THR A 52 14.14 0.28 -10.51
C THR A 52 15.35 -0.33 -11.23
N VAL A 53 16.54 -0.33 -10.64
CA VAL A 53 17.73 -1.00 -11.19
C VAL A 53 17.47 -2.50 -11.31
N TYR A 54 16.89 -3.11 -10.27
CA TYR A 54 16.51 -4.52 -10.28
C TYR A 54 15.39 -4.79 -11.27
N PHE A 55 14.33 -3.97 -11.28
CA PHE A 55 13.22 -4.14 -12.22
C PHE A 55 13.68 -4.07 -13.68
N LEU A 56 14.57 -3.15 -14.01
CA LEU A 56 15.11 -2.98 -15.35
C LEU A 56 16.01 -4.15 -15.76
N ARG A 57 16.91 -4.61 -14.89
CA ARG A 57 17.75 -5.80 -15.17
C ARG A 57 16.89 -7.04 -15.39
N ILE A 58 15.88 -7.27 -14.55
CA ILE A 58 14.95 -8.39 -14.71
C ILE A 58 14.17 -8.26 -16.03
N ALA A 59 13.75 -7.05 -16.41
CA ALA A 59 13.07 -6.83 -17.68
C ALA A 59 13.98 -7.16 -18.88
N LEU A 60 15.26 -6.81 -18.84
CA LEU A 60 16.16 -7.03 -19.97
C LEU A 60 16.68 -8.48 -20.05
N ASN A 61 17.07 -9.06 -18.92
CA ASN A 61 17.83 -10.31 -18.88
C ASN A 61 17.08 -11.46 -18.19
N GLY A 62 15.95 -11.19 -17.53
CA GLY A 62 15.29 -12.17 -16.67
C GLY A 62 15.93 -12.26 -15.28
N TYR A 63 15.62 -13.34 -14.56
CA TYR A 63 16.13 -13.59 -13.21
C TYR A 63 17.46 -14.35 -13.29
N GLU A 64 18.56 -13.61 -13.42
CA GLU A 64 19.94 -14.13 -13.49
C GLU A 64 20.50 -14.48 -12.11
N HIS A 65 20.05 -13.78 -11.06
CA HIS A 65 20.56 -13.95 -9.70
C HIS A 65 19.43 -14.15 -8.69
N GLU A 66 19.66 -14.96 -7.65
CA GLU A 66 18.61 -15.34 -6.70
C GLU A 66 18.02 -14.14 -5.95
N GLN A 67 18.81 -13.11 -5.60
CA GLN A 67 18.32 -11.92 -4.91
C GLN A 67 17.25 -11.17 -5.71
N GLN A 68 17.24 -11.33 -7.05
CA GLN A 68 16.20 -10.73 -7.89
C GLN A 68 14.82 -11.32 -7.61
N ALA A 69 14.72 -12.54 -7.05
CA ALA A 69 13.44 -13.17 -6.73
C ALA A 69 12.66 -12.47 -5.59
N ALA A 70 13.27 -11.51 -4.88
CA ALA A 70 12.54 -10.59 -4.01
C ALA A 70 11.60 -9.66 -4.80
N PHE A 71 11.87 -9.42 -6.09
CA PHE A 71 11.11 -8.54 -6.96
C PHE A 71 10.14 -9.35 -7.82
N MET A 72 8.84 -9.15 -7.59
CA MET A 72 7.78 -9.89 -8.29
C MET A 72 7.73 -9.53 -9.80
N PRO A 73 7.30 -10.46 -10.67
CA PRO A 73 7.52 -10.36 -12.13
C PRO A 73 6.61 -9.35 -12.85
N GLY A 74 5.59 -8.80 -12.20
CA GLY A 74 4.56 -7.97 -12.83
C GLY A 74 5.10 -6.68 -13.44
N LEU A 75 5.85 -5.88 -12.67
CA LEU A 75 6.44 -4.64 -13.21
C LEU A 75 7.56 -4.92 -14.23
N PRO A 76 8.55 -5.81 -13.95
CA PRO A 76 9.53 -6.19 -14.97
C PRO A 76 8.90 -6.71 -16.26
N GLY A 77 7.81 -7.48 -16.17
CA GLY A 77 7.06 -7.96 -17.34
C GLY A 77 6.44 -6.83 -18.16
N LEU A 78 5.83 -5.82 -17.52
CA LEU A 78 5.31 -4.64 -18.23
C LEU A 78 6.43 -3.83 -18.89
N MET A 79 7.57 -3.71 -18.22
CA MET A 79 8.76 -3.04 -18.77
C MET A 79 9.30 -3.81 -19.98
N ARG A 80 9.40 -5.15 -19.90
CA ARG A 80 9.78 -6.01 -21.04
C ARG A 80 8.84 -5.81 -22.22
N LEU A 81 7.53 -5.88 -22.00
CA LEU A 81 6.53 -5.72 -23.05
C LEU A 81 6.68 -4.37 -23.76
N GLY A 82 6.97 -3.31 -23.01
CA GLY A 82 7.27 -1.99 -23.56
C GLY A 82 8.53 -1.97 -24.42
N ALA A 83 9.60 -2.59 -23.95
CA ALA A 83 10.86 -2.70 -24.69
C ALA A 83 10.71 -3.51 -25.99
N GLU A 84 9.99 -4.63 -25.95
CA GLU A 84 9.71 -5.44 -27.14
C GLU A 84 8.85 -4.68 -28.16
N ALA A 85 7.85 -3.91 -27.69
CA ALA A 85 7.04 -3.05 -28.55
C ALA A 85 7.89 -1.93 -29.18
N GLY A 86 8.75 -1.28 -28.40
CA GLY A 86 9.68 -0.25 -28.89
C GLY A 86 10.65 -0.79 -29.94
N LYS A 87 11.25 -1.96 -29.67
CA LYS A 87 12.11 -2.70 -30.61
C LYS A 87 11.38 -2.97 -31.93
N TRP A 88 10.15 -3.49 -31.86
CA TRP A 88 9.35 -3.79 -33.04
C TRP A 88 9.02 -2.52 -33.84
N CYS A 89 8.60 -1.45 -33.18
CA CYS A 89 8.27 -0.17 -33.82
C CYS A 89 9.48 0.50 -34.48
N LYS A 90 10.67 0.41 -33.87
CA LYS A 90 11.91 1.02 -34.38
C LYS A 90 12.66 0.15 -35.39
N GLY A 91 12.27 -1.12 -35.54
CA GLY A 91 13.04 -2.09 -36.33
C GLY A 91 14.42 -2.39 -35.73
N ALA A 92 14.57 -2.24 -34.41
CA ALA A 92 15.85 -2.39 -33.72
C ALA A 92 16.23 -3.88 -33.56
N ALA A 93 17.54 -4.17 -33.55
CA ALA A 93 18.04 -5.53 -33.37
C ALA A 93 17.95 -6.00 -31.90
N GLN A 94 18.10 -5.07 -30.95
CA GLN A 94 18.17 -5.33 -29.51
C GLN A 94 17.11 -4.54 -28.74
N LEU A 95 16.87 -4.94 -27.50
CA LEU A 95 15.98 -4.23 -26.59
C LEU A 95 16.67 -2.99 -26.03
N GLU A 96 15.99 -1.86 -26.08
CA GLU A 96 16.49 -0.63 -25.48
C GLU A 96 15.99 -0.48 -24.04
N ALA A 97 16.91 -0.20 -23.12
CA ALA A 97 16.57 0.00 -21.71
C ALA A 97 15.65 1.22 -21.52
N ALA A 98 15.81 2.26 -22.35
CA ALA A 98 14.97 3.45 -22.34
C ALA A 98 13.49 3.13 -22.58
N ASP A 99 13.17 2.26 -23.54
CA ASP A 99 11.78 1.87 -23.83
C ASP A 99 11.15 1.09 -22.66
N ALA A 100 11.95 0.25 -21.99
CA ALA A 100 11.53 -0.46 -20.79
C ALA A 100 11.18 0.51 -19.65
N VAL A 101 12.04 1.51 -19.41
CA VAL A 101 11.86 2.53 -18.38
C VAL A 101 10.63 3.39 -18.68
N LEU A 102 10.48 3.90 -19.90
CA LEU A 102 9.33 4.71 -20.29
C LEU A 102 8.01 3.96 -20.13
N SER A 103 7.96 2.70 -20.53
CA SER A 103 6.78 1.84 -20.33
C SER A 103 6.47 1.69 -18.83
N GLY A 104 7.48 1.40 -18.02
CA GLY A 104 7.34 1.29 -16.57
C GLY A 104 6.84 2.58 -15.93
N MET A 105 7.39 3.73 -16.30
CA MET A 105 6.97 5.06 -15.83
C MET A 105 5.51 5.34 -16.17
N LEU A 106 5.11 5.12 -17.43
CA LEU A 106 3.74 5.33 -17.89
C LEU A 106 2.77 4.41 -17.15
N ALA A 107 3.11 3.12 -17.03
CA ALA A 107 2.27 2.13 -16.38
C ALA A 107 2.10 2.43 -14.87
N SER A 108 3.19 2.78 -14.17
CA SER A 108 3.15 3.23 -12.76
C SER A 108 2.31 4.50 -12.60
N ALA A 109 2.43 5.48 -13.50
CA ALA A 109 1.66 6.73 -13.47
C ALA A 109 0.15 6.49 -13.66
N VAL A 110 -0.22 5.61 -14.60
CA VAL A 110 -1.61 5.18 -14.81
C VAL A 110 -2.11 4.45 -13.57
N ALA A 111 -1.36 3.48 -13.05
CA ALA A 111 -1.75 2.70 -11.87
C ALA A 111 -2.01 3.60 -10.65
N GLY A 112 -1.13 4.57 -10.37
CA GLY A 112 -1.31 5.52 -9.26
C GLY A 112 -2.54 6.40 -9.43
N THR A 113 -2.87 6.82 -10.66
CA THR A 113 -4.08 7.61 -10.93
C THR A 113 -5.35 6.77 -10.73
N VAL A 114 -5.36 5.53 -11.24
CA VAL A 114 -6.50 4.63 -11.06
C VAL A 114 -6.66 4.25 -9.59
N ALA A 115 -5.56 4.04 -8.84
CA ALA A 115 -5.59 3.81 -7.40
C ALA A 115 -6.30 4.95 -6.64
N ALA A 116 -6.03 6.21 -6.98
CA ALA A 116 -6.72 7.37 -6.40
C ALA A 116 -8.23 7.38 -6.70
N LEU A 117 -8.63 6.99 -7.92
CA LEU A 117 -10.04 6.85 -8.31
C LEU A 117 -10.73 5.68 -7.60
N CYS A 118 -10.03 4.56 -7.41
CA CYS A 118 -10.48 3.45 -6.59
C CYS A 118 -10.66 3.88 -5.14
N LEU A 119 -9.71 4.63 -4.56
CA LEU A 119 -9.78 5.16 -3.20
C LEU A 119 -10.99 6.08 -3.03
N TYR A 120 -11.20 7.02 -3.96
CA TYR A 120 -12.40 7.88 -3.97
C TYR A 120 -13.68 7.03 -3.96
N SER A 121 -13.77 6.04 -4.85
CA SER A 121 -14.96 5.21 -5.00
C SER A 121 -15.22 4.32 -3.78
N LEU A 122 -14.16 3.74 -3.20
CA LEU A 122 -14.20 2.95 -1.96
C LEU A 122 -14.67 3.82 -0.80
N THR A 123 -14.03 4.98 -0.62
CA THR A 123 -14.35 5.92 0.46
C THR A 123 -15.78 6.43 0.37
N LEU A 124 -16.24 6.77 -0.83
CA LEU A 124 -17.62 7.22 -1.05
C LEU A 124 -18.62 6.14 -0.70
N ARG A 125 -18.33 4.87 -1.02
CA ARG A 125 -19.21 3.74 -0.70
C ARG A 125 -19.27 3.40 0.79
N ILE A 126 -18.18 3.61 1.52
CA ILE A 126 -18.12 3.33 2.96
C ILE A 126 -18.71 4.49 3.79
N SER A 127 -18.37 5.73 3.43
CA SER A 127 -18.70 6.92 4.22
C SER A 127 -19.96 7.66 3.77
N SER A 128 -20.42 7.44 2.52
CA SER A 128 -21.44 8.24 1.86
C SER A 128 -21.15 9.75 1.78
N SER A 129 -19.92 10.18 2.11
CA SER A 129 -19.51 11.59 2.11
C SER A 129 -18.60 11.91 0.92
N ARG A 130 -19.11 12.72 -0.01
CA ARG A 130 -18.36 13.16 -1.20
C ARG A 130 -17.12 13.97 -0.83
N SER A 131 -17.21 14.85 0.18
CA SER A 131 -16.10 15.68 0.63
C SER A 131 -15.00 14.84 1.27
N PHE A 132 -15.37 13.87 2.11
CA PHE A 132 -14.40 12.95 2.72
C PHE A 132 -13.71 12.06 1.69
N ALA A 133 -14.47 11.54 0.73
CA ALA A 133 -13.94 10.72 -0.36
C ALA A 133 -12.99 11.49 -1.27
N LEU A 134 -13.36 12.70 -1.68
CA LEU A 134 -12.51 13.55 -2.52
C LEU A 134 -11.23 13.94 -1.79
N LEU A 135 -11.35 14.40 -0.53
CA LEU A 135 -10.18 14.79 0.24
C LEU A 135 -9.22 13.62 0.48
N SER A 136 -9.73 12.43 0.79
CA SER A 136 -8.89 11.23 0.97
C SER A 136 -8.10 10.90 -0.29
N ALA A 137 -8.74 10.99 -1.46
CA ALA A 137 -8.07 10.76 -2.74
C ALA A 137 -7.03 11.84 -3.10
N LEU A 138 -7.29 13.11 -2.78
CA LEU A 138 -6.34 14.19 -3.00
C LEU A 138 -5.14 14.10 -2.04
N LEU A 139 -5.35 13.71 -0.79
CA LEU A 139 -4.27 13.48 0.18
C LEU A 139 -3.40 12.29 -0.22
N PHE A 140 -3.99 11.22 -0.75
CA PHE A 140 -3.25 10.08 -1.30
C PHE A 140 -2.28 10.48 -2.44
N LEU A 141 -2.67 11.46 -3.25
CA LEU A 141 -1.81 12.01 -4.32
C LEU A 141 -0.70 12.92 -3.79
N LEU A 142 -0.64 13.20 -2.49
CA LEU A 142 0.45 13.92 -1.83
C LEU A 142 1.22 12.98 -0.90
N PRO A 143 1.87 11.93 -1.42
CA PRO A 143 2.59 10.97 -0.60
C PRO A 143 3.90 11.55 -0.05
N PRO A 144 4.44 11.01 1.05
CA PRO A 144 5.76 11.37 1.57
C PRO A 144 6.91 11.07 0.59
N SER A 145 6.74 10.09 -0.30
CA SER A 145 7.64 9.80 -1.42
C SER A 145 6.92 10.01 -2.76
N PRO A 146 6.88 11.25 -3.30
CA PRO A 146 6.29 11.53 -4.61
C PRO A 146 6.91 10.75 -5.77
N PRO A 147 8.25 10.57 -5.89
CA PRO A 147 8.85 9.88 -7.02
C PRO A 147 8.20 8.52 -7.30
N THR A 148 8.06 7.68 -6.27
CA THR A 148 7.54 6.31 -6.36
C THR A 148 6.07 6.22 -6.74
N LEU A 149 5.26 7.24 -6.43
CA LEU A 149 3.85 7.27 -6.84
C LEU A 149 3.64 7.90 -8.23
N HIS A 150 4.52 8.82 -8.61
CA HIS A 150 4.25 9.75 -9.70
C HIS A 150 5.04 9.49 -10.98
N SER A 151 6.33 9.20 -10.85
CA SER A 151 7.26 9.43 -11.97
C SER A 151 8.19 8.26 -12.27
N VAL A 152 8.49 7.39 -11.31
CA VAL A 152 9.45 6.29 -11.53
C VAL A 152 8.77 4.93 -11.69
N PRO A 153 9.38 3.97 -12.42
CA PRO A 153 8.90 2.59 -12.48
C PRO A 153 9.03 1.92 -11.11
N TYR A 154 7.92 1.83 -10.40
CA TYR A 154 7.87 1.23 -9.07
C TYR A 154 6.58 0.45 -8.82
N THR A 155 6.62 -0.43 -7.82
CA THR A 155 5.54 -1.37 -7.52
C THR A 155 4.45 -0.80 -6.62
N GLU A 156 4.70 0.24 -5.81
CA GLU A 156 3.68 0.79 -4.90
C GLU A 156 2.43 1.34 -5.60
N PRO A 157 2.50 2.01 -6.77
CA PRO A 157 1.31 2.41 -7.53
C PRO A 157 0.40 1.22 -7.89
N PHE A 158 0.99 0.11 -8.34
CA PHE A 158 0.25 -1.11 -8.67
C PHE A 158 -0.27 -1.79 -7.41
N ALA A 159 0.55 -1.88 -6.36
CA ALA A 159 0.14 -2.41 -5.08
C ALA A 159 -1.03 -1.62 -4.49
N ALA A 160 -1.03 -0.29 -4.58
CA ALA A 160 -2.15 0.56 -4.18
C ALA A 160 -3.39 0.30 -5.05
N LEU A 161 -3.23 0.25 -6.38
CA LEU A 161 -4.33 -0.04 -7.31
C LEU A 161 -5.01 -1.37 -6.98
N PHE A 162 -4.25 -2.46 -6.90
CA PHE A 162 -4.83 -3.79 -6.72
C PHE A 162 -5.31 -4.02 -5.28
N THR A 163 -4.66 -3.45 -4.26
CA THR A 163 -5.16 -3.49 -2.88
C THR A 163 -6.50 -2.75 -2.76
N ILE A 164 -6.52 -1.46 -3.13
CA ILE A 164 -7.70 -0.60 -2.95
C ILE A 164 -8.81 -0.99 -3.93
N GLY A 165 -8.46 -1.38 -5.16
CA GLY A 165 -9.38 -1.90 -6.17
C GLY A 165 -10.05 -3.21 -5.73
N GLY A 166 -9.27 -4.16 -5.22
CA GLY A 166 -9.83 -5.42 -4.68
C GLY A 166 -10.69 -5.18 -3.44
N MET A 167 -10.29 -4.26 -2.54
CA MET A 167 -11.13 -3.82 -1.41
C MET A 167 -12.46 -3.22 -1.89
N LEU A 168 -12.46 -2.38 -2.93
CA LEU A 168 -13.66 -1.82 -3.54
C LEU A 168 -14.59 -2.92 -4.09
N LEU A 169 -14.04 -3.88 -4.83
CA LEU A 169 -14.79 -5.00 -5.38
C LEU A 169 -15.37 -5.89 -4.27
N HIS A 170 -14.61 -6.13 -3.20
CA HIS A 170 -15.07 -6.90 -2.04
C HIS A 170 -16.23 -6.19 -1.31
N VAL A 171 -16.12 -4.88 -1.05
CA VAL A 171 -17.20 -4.07 -0.47
C VAL A 171 -18.44 -4.02 -1.39
N GLN A 172 -18.25 -4.16 -2.71
CA GLN A 172 -19.33 -4.30 -3.69
C GLN A 172 -19.95 -5.70 -3.76
N ARG A 173 -19.51 -6.65 -2.91
CA ARG A 173 -19.94 -8.06 -2.92
C ARG A 173 -19.56 -8.81 -4.20
N ARG A 174 -18.50 -8.37 -4.89
CA ARG A 174 -17.95 -9.00 -6.11
C ARG A 174 -16.68 -9.77 -5.77
N ASP A 175 -16.81 -10.79 -4.93
CA ASP A 175 -15.68 -11.43 -4.24
C ASP A 175 -14.72 -12.17 -5.17
N LEU A 176 -15.22 -12.84 -6.22
CA LEU A 176 -14.35 -13.47 -7.22
C LEU A 176 -13.49 -12.44 -7.97
N LEU A 177 -14.08 -11.29 -8.33
CA LEU A 177 -13.33 -10.22 -8.97
C LEU A 177 -12.34 -9.56 -8.01
N ALA A 178 -12.68 -9.46 -6.73
CA ALA A 178 -11.73 -9.02 -5.70
C ALA A 178 -10.55 -9.99 -5.58
N ALA A 179 -10.81 -11.31 -5.56
CA ALA A 179 -9.78 -12.34 -5.52
C ALA A 179 -8.87 -12.28 -6.75
N LEU A 180 -9.44 -12.18 -7.95
CA LEU A 180 -8.67 -12.00 -9.19
C LEU A 180 -7.87 -10.69 -9.20
N CYS A 181 -8.43 -9.61 -8.69
CA CYS A 181 -7.75 -8.32 -8.57
C CYS A 181 -6.53 -8.42 -7.64
N TRP A 182 -6.66 -9.07 -6.48
CA TRP A 182 -5.54 -9.33 -5.58
C TRP A 182 -4.55 -10.36 -6.12
N ALA A 183 -5.01 -11.35 -6.89
CA ALA A 183 -4.15 -12.29 -7.59
C ALA A 183 -3.22 -11.56 -8.57
N VAL A 184 -3.75 -10.66 -9.40
CA VAL A 184 -2.94 -9.81 -10.28
C VAL A 184 -1.99 -8.92 -9.46
N GLY A 185 -2.48 -8.36 -8.36
CA GLY A 185 -1.67 -7.58 -7.41
C GLY A 185 -0.48 -8.35 -6.83
N SER A 186 -0.61 -9.67 -6.61
CA SER A 186 0.47 -10.55 -6.15
C SER A 186 1.65 -10.61 -7.12
N GLY A 187 1.41 -10.35 -8.41
CA GLY A 187 2.46 -10.21 -9.41
C GLY A 187 3.32 -8.96 -9.22
N PHE A 188 2.88 -7.96 -8.45
CA PHE A 188 3.65 -6.74 -8.19
C PHE A 188 4.28 -6.72 -6.79
N ARG A 189 3.61 -7.32 -5.80
CA ARG A 189 4.11 -7.47 -4.42
C ARG A 189 3.49 -8.69 -3.75
N ALA A 190 4.17 -9.32 -2.81
CA ALA A 190 3.67 -10.49 -2.05
C ALA A 190 2.58 -10.14 -1.01
N GLN A 191 1.45 -9.57 -1.46
CA GLN A 191 0.36 -9.06 -0.60
C GLN A 191 -0.96 -9.84 -0.74
N GLY A 192 -1.12 -10.68 -1.76
CA GLY A 192 -2.36 -11.44 -1.97
C GLY A 192 -2.68 -12.45 -0.88
N ILE A 193 -1.67 -12.99 -0.18
CA ILE A 193 -1.87 -13.87 0.99
C ILE A 193 -2.62 -13.10 2.09
N VAL A 194 -2.06 -11.97 2.51
CA VAL A 194 -2.61 -11.17 3.61
C VAL A 194 -3.99 -10.62 3.26
N LEU A 195 -4.18 -10.15 2.01
CA LEU A 195 -5.45 -9.58 1.56
C LEU A 195 -6.54 -10.64 1.40
N GLY A 196 -6.24 -11.75 0.72
CA GLY A 196 -7.20 -12.83 0.48
C GLY A 196 -7.64 -13.50 1.78
N VAL A 197 -6.69 -13.99 2.57
CA VAL A 197 -6.99 -14.65 3.85
C VAL A 197 -7.64 -13.68 4.83
N GLY A 198 -7.13 -12.44 4.91
CA GLY A 198 -7.64 -11.43 5.83
C GLY A 198 -9.09 -11.02 5.56
N PHE A 199 -9.40 -10.54 4.36
CA PHE A 199 -10.74 -10.02 4.05
C PHE A 199 -11.79 -11.11 3.84
N PHE A 200 -11.44 -12.21 3.15
CA PHE A 200 -12.38 -13.32 3.00
C PHE A 200 -12.56 -14.05 4.32
N GLY A 201 -11.50 -14.22 5.13
CA GLY A 201 -11.61 -14.76 6.48
C GLY A 201 -12.51 -13.90 7.36
N TRP A 202 -12.30 -12.58 7.35
CA TRP A 202 -13.18 -11.65 8.06
C TRP A 202 -14.64 -11.83 7.69
N ARG A 203 -14.97 -11.86 6.41
CA ARG A 203 -16.37 -11.93 5.96
C ARG A 203 -17.00 -13.31 6.17
N TYR A 204 -16.32 -14.37 5.77
CA TYR A 204 -16.89 -15.71 5.66
C TYR A 204 -16.71 -16.55 6.92
N LEU A 205 -15.68 -16.27 7.73
CA LEU A 205 -15.44 -17.00 8.98
C LEU A 205 -15.87 -16.21 10.21
N LEU A 206 -15.71 -14.88 10.21
CA LEU A 206 -16.02 -14.03 11.38
C LEU A 206 -17.36 -13.31 11.28
N GLU A 207 -17.69 -12.65 10.17
CA GLU A 207 -18.90 -11.84 10.05
C GLU A 207 -20.15 -12.69 9.78
N SER A 208 -20.13 -13.52 8.73
CA SER A 208 -21.31 -14.26 8.28
C SER A 208 -21.81 -15.30 9.31
N PRO A 209 -20.97 -16.18 9.89
CA PRO A 209 -21.44 -17.20 10.82
C PRO A 209 -21.86 -16.65 12.19
N TRP A 210 -21.49 -15.41 12.51
CA TRP A 210 -21.76 -14.77 13.80
C TRP A 210 -22.76 -13.61 13.70
N ALA A 211 -23.44 -13.46 12.56
CA ALA A 211 -24.36 -12.36 12.31
C ALA A 211 -25.51 -12.23 13.35
N SER A 212 -25.92 -13.34 13.97
CA SER A 212 -26.94 -13.36 15.04
C SER A 212 -26.38 -13.21 16.46
N GLY A 213 -25.07 -12.95 16.62
CA GLY A 213 -24.40 -12.88 17.92
C GLY A 213 -24.04 -14.24 18.53
N LYS A 214 -24.34 -15.35 17.84
CA LYS A 214 -23.98 -16.73 18.21
C LYS A 214 -23.46 -17.44 16.98
N LEU A 215 -22.58 -18.43 17.17
CA LEU A 215 -22.04 -19.25 16.08
C LEU A 215 -23.15 -20.05 15.40
N GLN A 216 -23.29 -19.84 14.09
CA GLN A 216 -24.13 -20.65 13.21
C GLN A 216 -23.26 -21.67 12.47
N LEU A 217 -23.10 -22.86 13.06
CA LEU A 217 -22.23 -23.91 12.50
C LEU A 217 -22.59 -24.31 11.05
N PRO A 218 -23.88 -24.47 10.66
CA PRO A 218 -24.21 -24.78 9.26
C PRO A 218 -23.78 -23.68 8.29
N THR A 219 -23.89 -22.40 8.69
CA THR A 219 -23.42 -21.26 7.90
C THR A 219 -21.90 -21.29 7.76
N LEU A 220 -21.17 -21.54 8.85
CA LEU A 220 -19.71 -21.65 8.81
C LEU A 220 -19.25 -22.75 7.83
N LEU A 221 -19.79 -23.97 7.96
CA LEU A 221 -19.43 -25.09 7.11
C LEU A 221 -19.71 -24.82 5.62
N LYS A 222 -20.79 -24.08 5.32
CA LYS A 222 -21.13 -23.66 3.94
C LYS A 222 -20.18 -22.60 3.38
N GLU A 223 -19.66 -21.71 4.22
CA GLU A 223 -18.81 -20.61 3.78
C GLU A 223 -17.32 -20.98 3.71
N ILE A 224 -16.86 -22.02 4.43
CA ILE A 224 -15.47 -22.52 4.37
C ILE A 224 -14.99 -22.79 2.93
N PRO A 225 -15.71 -23.55 2.07
CA PRO A 225 -15.24 -23.80 0.71
C PRO A 225 -15.08 -22.52 -0.12
N ARG A 226 -15.96 -21.53 0.07
CA ARG A 226 -15.89 -20.24 -0.61
C ARG A 226 -14.70 -19.41 -0.14
N PHE A 227 -14.50 -19.33 1.18
CA PHE A 227 -13.32 -18.71 1.78
C PHE A 227 -12.03 -19.31 1.23
N THR A 228 -11.93 -20.64 1.26
CA THR A 228 -10.74 -21.37 0.80
C THR A 228 -10.49 -21.11 -0.69
N PHE A 229 -11.51 -21.28 -1.53
CA PHE A 229 -11.38 -21.04 -2.98
C PHE A 229 -10.93 -19.62 -3.30
N LEU A 230 -11.58 -18.60 -2.74
CA LEU A 230 -11.26 -17.19 -3.01
C LEU A 230 -9.87 -16.79 -2.49
N SER A 231 -9.48 -17.32 -1.32
CA SER A 231 -8.15 -17.09 -0.76
C SER A 231 -7.07 -17.75 -1.63
N LEU A 232 -7.29 -19.00 -2.07
CA LEU A 232 -6.36 -19.71 -2.96
C LEU A 232 -6.18 -18.99 -4.30
N VAL A 233 -7.27 -18.48 -4.91
CA VAL A 233 -7.19 -17.67 -6.13
C VAL A 233 -6.29 -16.45 -5.93
N SER A 234 -6.38 -15.78 -4.77
CA SER A 234 -5.56 -14.58 -4.47
C SER A 234 -4.07 -14.91 -4.27
N ILE A 235 -3.77 -16.11 -3.76
CA ILE A 235 -2.42 -16.58 -3.42
C ILE A 235 -1.72 -17.20 -4.63
N LEU A 236 -2.49 -17.81 -5.54
CA LEU A 236 -1.97 -18.67 -6.61
C LEU A 236 -0.82 -18.04 -7.41
N PRO A 237 -0.86 -16.78 -7.87
CA PRO A 237 0.25 -16.22 -8.65
C PRO A 237 1.57 -16.12 -7.88
N PHE A 238 1.51 -15.80 -6.58
CA PHE A 238 2.71 -15.79 -5.74
C PHE A 238 3.27 -17.21 -5.58
N ALA A 239 2.40 -18.20 -5.32
CA ALA A 239 2.82 -19.60 -5.18
C ALA A 239 3.45 -20.15 -6.47
N LEU A 240 2.85 -19.85 -7.64
CA LEU A 240 3.40 -20.24 -8.94
C LEU A 240 4.76 -19.58 -9.20
N PHE A 241 4.90 -18.30 -8.88
CA PHE A 241 6.19 -17.61 -9.01
C PHE A 241 7.26 -18.23 -8.10
N GLN A 242 6.92 -18.53 -6.83
CA GLN A 242 7.85 -19.21 -5.92
C GLN A 242 8.22 -20.62 -6.41
N ALA A 243 7.27 -21.38 -6.95
CA ALA A 243 7.55 -22.70 -7.54
C ALA A 243 8.48 -22.61 -8.75
N TRP A 244 8.28 -21.59 -9.61
CA TRP A 244 9.16 -21.33 -10.74
C TRP A 244 10.58 -20.96 -10.30
N ILE A 245 10.73 -20.05 -9.33
CA ILE A 245 12.04 -19.66 -8.76
C ILE A 245 12.76 -20.87 -8.15
N ASN A 246 12.05 -21.73 -7.41
CA ASN A 246 12.63 -22.98 -6.92
C ASN A 246 13.17 -23.83 -8.08
N GLY A 247 12.40 -24.01 -9.15
CA GLY A 247 12.86 -24.75 -10.33
C GLY A 247 14.06 -24.12 -11.06
N GLN A 248 14.33 -22.82 -10.88
CA GLN A 248 15.49 -22.15 -11.48
C GLN A 248 16.75 -22.28 -10.62
N PHE A 249 16.65 -22.16 -9.30
CA PHE A 249 17.81 -22.02 -8.42
C PHE A 249 18.07 -23.21 -7.49
N CYS A 250 17.14 -24.17 -7.38
CA CYS A 250 17.31 -25.37 -6.55
C CYS A 250 17.96 -26.52 -7.32
N HIS A 251 19.21 -26.29 -7.74
CA HIS A 251 20.07 -27.32 -8.31
C HIS A 251 21.41 -27.32 -7.56
N ALA A 252 22.12 -28.45 -7.60
CA ALA A 252 23.47 -28.53 -7.04
C ALA A 252 24.41 -27.57 -7.80
N ASP A 253 25.15 -26.75 -7.08
CA ASP A 253 26.19 -25.89 -7.65
C ASP A 253 27.44 -26.71 -8.03
N ALA A 254 28.47 -26.03 -8.52
CA ALA A 254 29.72 -26.66 -8.95
C ALA A 254 30.46 -27.42 -7.83
N GLU A 255 30.16 -27.12 -6.56
CA GLU A 255 30.71 -27.75 -5.36
C GLU A 255 29.74 -28.79 -4.76
N GLY A 256 28.59 -29.03 -5.41
CA GLY A 256 27.57 -29.97 -4.95
C GLY A 256 26.62 -29.39 -3.88
N GLY A 257 26.72 -28.10 -3.56
CA GLY A 257 25.87 -27.41 -2.62
C GLY A 257 24.52 -27.02 -3.23
N ILE A 258 23.43 -27.21 -2.49
CA ILE A 258 22.10 -26.71 -2.84
C ILE A 258 21.82 -25.44 -2.02
N ARG A 259 21.05 -24.50 -2.57
CA ARG A 259 20.66 -23.29 -1.83
C ARG A 259 19.91 -23.65 -0.54
N PRO A 260 20.26 -23.07 0.63
CA PRO A 260 19.68 -23.46 1.92
C PRO A 260 18.16 -23.37 1.99
N TRP A 261 17.58 -22.42 1.27
CA TRP A 261 16.13 -22.19 1.25
C TRP A 261 15.35 -23.18 0.39
N CYS A 262 16.03 -24.04 -0.40
CA CYS A 262 15.38 -25.14 -1.10
C CYS A 262 15.00 -26.29 -0.15
N GLU A 263 15.75 -26.46 0.93
CA GLU A 263 15.55 -27.54 1.91
C GLU A 263 14.81 -27.06 3.17
N ALA A 264 14.80 -25.75 3.42
CA ALA A 264 14.22 -25.17 4.64
C ALA A 264 12.70 -24.90 4.54
N GLY A 265 11.95 -25.39 5.52
CA GLY A 265 10.54 -25.02 5.75
C GLY A 265 9.61 -25.35 4.57
N LEU A 266 8.92 -24.34 4.04
CA LEU A 266 8.05 -24.47 2.85
C LEU A 266 8.78 -24.21 1.52
N GLY A 267 10.12 -24.09 1.52
CA GLY A 267 10.88 -23.81 0.31
C GLY A 267 10.67 -22.40 -0.25
N SER A 268 10.40 -21.40 0.59
CA SER A 268 10.14 -20.03 0.11
C SER A 268 11.43 -19.22 -0.01
N SER A 269 11.87 -19.04 -1.25
CA SER A 269 12.95 -18.10 -1.61
C SER A 269 12.71 -16.70 -1.03
N TYR A 270 11.47 -16.18 -1.11
CA TYR A 270 11.17 -14.80 -0.77
C TYR A 270 11.54 -14.44 0.67
N GLY A 271 11.12 -15.24 1.65
CA GLY A 271 11.40 -14.97 3.06
C GLY A 271 12.89 -15.08 3.40
N TRP A 272 13.58 -16.07 2.83
CA TRP A 272 15.01 -16.25 3.04
C TRP A 272 15.81 -15.10 2.41
N ILE A 273 15.51 -14.74 1.16
CA ILE A 273 16.16 -13.65 0.44
C ILE A 273 16.01 -12.32 1.20
N GLN A 274 14.81 -12.04 1.72
CA GLN A 274 14.58 -10.83 2.53
C GLN A 274 15.46 -10.81 3.79
N SER A 275 15.64 -11.95 4.46
CA SER A 275 16.53 -12.04 5.62
C SER A 275 18.01 -11.96 5.25
N GLU A 276 18.43 -12.66 4.19
CA GLU A 276 19.85 -12.81 3.84
C GLU A 276 20.43 -11.54 3.21
N TYR A 277 19.76 -11.03 2.17
CA TYR A 277 20.29 -9.93 1.36
C TYR A 277 19.87 -8.55 1.86
N TRP A 278 18.78 -8.48 2.64
CA TRP A 278 18.21 -7.24 3.14
C TRP A 278 18.03 -7.22 4.66
N ASP A 279 18.61 -8.16 5.41
CA ASP A 279 18.56 -8.22 6.88
C ASP A 279 17.17 -7.97 7.50
N VAL A 280 16.10 -8.40 6.80
CA VAL A 280 14.73 -8.27 7.26
C VAL A 280 14.50 -9.29 8.37
N GLY A 281 14.12 -8.82 9.55
CA GLY A 281 13.83 -9.67 10.70
C GLY A 281 13.41 -8.86 11.91
N ALA A 282 12.74 -9.51 12.86
CA ALA A 282 12.26 -8.86 14.07
C ALA A 282 13.42 -8.22 14.84
N PHE A 283 13.30 -6.91 15.05
CA PHE A 283 14.24 -6.03 15.75
C PHE A 283 15.67 -5.96 15.18
N ARG A 284 15.96 -6.59 14.04
CA ARG A 284 17.30 -6.54 13.43
C ARG A 284 17.72 -5.13 13.04
N TYR A 285 16.76 -4.34 12.57
CA TYR A 285 16.99 -2.95 12.18
C TYR A 285 17.11 -1.96 13.35
N TRP A 286 16.86 -2.40 14.59
CA TRP A 286 16.84 -1.53 15.78
C TRP A 286 18.24 -1.29 16.34
N THR A 287 19.05 -0.57 15.57
CA THR A 287 20.39 -0.14 15.98
C THR A 287 20.51 1.37 16.02
N LEU A 288 21.42 1.91 16.84
CA LEU A 288 21.62 3.36 16.96
C LEU A 288 22.03 4.00 15.64
N GLN A 289 22.74 3.28 14.77
CA GLN A 289 23.12 3.74 13.45
C GLN A 289 21.91 4.03 12.55
N GLN A 290 20.78 3.33 12.77
CA GLN A 290 19.57 3.50 11.98
C GLN A 290 18.64 4.61 12.50
N LEU A 291 18.99 5.28 13.61
CA LEU A 291 18.19 6.36 14.18
C LEU A 291 17.75 7.43 13.15
N PRO A 292 18.59 7.88 12.20
CA PRO A 292 18.13 8.80 11.15
C PRO A 292 16.96 8.25 10.32
N ASN A 293 16.98 6.96 9.96
CA ASN A 293 15.91 6.30 9.22
C ASN A 293 14.61 6.22 10.02
N PHE A 294 14.70 6.00 11.33
CA PHE A 294 13.54 6.10 12.23
C PHE A 294 12.99 7.52 12.29
N LEU A 295 13.83 8.56 12.32
CA LEU A 295 13.40 9.95 12.32
C LEU A 295 12.69 10.33 11.01
N PHE A 296 13.18 9.85 9.87
CA PHE A 296 12.52 10.04 8.58
C PHE A 296 11.15 9.34 8.52
N ALA A 297 11.07 8.11 9.05
CA ALA A 297 9.81 7.35 9.09
C ALA A 297 8.80 7.90 10.13
N ALA A 298 9.28 8.62 11.15
CA ALA A 298 8.50 8.98 12.33
C ALA A 298 7.18 9.71 12.04
N PRO A 299 7.10 10.71 11.14
CA PRO A 299 5.82 11.39 10.88
C PRO A 299 4.74 10.43 10.36
N VAL A 300 5.11 9.52 9.46
CA VAL A 300 4.18 8.57 8.85
C VAL A 300 3.81 7.47 9.85
N LEU A 301 4.77 6.93 10.60
CA LEU A 301 4.53 5.97 11.67
C LEU A 301 3.62 6.54 12.74
N PHE A 302 3.90 7.76 13.22
CA PHE A 302 3.10 8.44 14.23
C PHE A 302 1.64 8.58 13.78
N MET A 303 1.40 9.09 12.58
CA MET A 303 0.04 9.25 12.05
C MET A 303 -0.65 7.90 11.82
N SER A 304 0.10 6.88 11.40
CA SER A 304 -0.43 5.54 11.17
C SER A 304 -0.83 4.83 12.47
N PHE A 305 0.00 4.90 13.51
CA PHE A 305 -0.33 4.38 14.83
C PHE A 305 -1.44 5.19 15.51
N TRP A 306 -1.45 6.51 15.33
CA TRP A 306 -2.53 7.35 15.85
C TRP A 306 -3.86 7.03 15.18
N ALA A 307 -3.88 6.78 13.87
CA ALA A 307 -5.08 6.33 13.16
C ALA A 307 -5.66 5.04 13.77
N SER A 308 -4.80 4.04 13.99
CA SER A 308 -5.19 2.78 14.65
C SER A 308 -5.68 3.00 16.07
N PHE A 309 -4.91 3.73 16.88
CA PHE A 309 -5.25 4.02 18.28
C PHE A 309 -6.59 4.76 18.39
N ASP A 310 -6.80 5.80 17.60
CA ASP A 310 -8.03 6.60 17.61
C ASP A 310 -9.25 5.76 17.23
N TYR A 311 -9.11 4.86 16.25
CA TYR A 311 -10.19 3.95 15.88
C TYR A 311 -10.49 2.95 17.01
N TYR A 312 -9.47 2.25 17.51
CA TYR A 312 -9.66 1.22 18.53
C TYR A 312 -10.17 1.80 19.84
N SER A 313 -9.69 2.97 20.27
CA SER A 313 -10.11 3.60 21.53
C SER A 313 -11.59 4.00 21.53
N HIS A 314 -12.14 4.35 20.35
CA HIS A 314 -13.55 4.72 20.22
C HIS A 314 -14.47 3.53 19.90
N ASN A 315 -13.94 2.46 19.31
CA ASN A 315 -14.68 1.27 18.91
C ASN A 315 -14.35 0.01 19.74
N THR A 316 -13.70 0.13 20.90
CA THR A 316 -13.10 -0.99 21.66
C THR A 316 -14.02 -2.21 21.78
N LYS A 317 -15.23 -2.03 22.34
CA LYS A 317 -16.17 -3.14 22.54
C LYS A 317 -16.60 -3.76 21.21
N GLN A 318 -16.88 -2.93 20.21
CA GLN A 318 -17.33 -3.42 18.92
C GLN A 318 -16.22 -4.18 18.19
N THR A 319 -15.01 -3.62 18.16
CA THR A 319 -13.84 -4.28 17.58
C THR A 319 -13.61 -5.62 18.25
N LEU A 320 -13.49 -5.68 19.58
CA LEU A 320 -13.28 -6.94 20.32
C LEU A 320 -14.35 -7.99 19.98
N CYS A 321 -15.62 -7.62 20.00
CA CYS A 321 -16.73 -8.50 19.66
C CYS A 321 -16.71 -8.99 18.20
N THR A 322 -16.26 -8.17 17.25
CA THR A 322 -16.20 -8.57 15.83
C THR A 322 -14.95 -9.36 15.47
N THR A 323 -13.83 -9.09 16.14
CA THR A 323 -12.54 -9.74 15.89
C THR A 323 -12.45 -11.09 16.60
N LEU A 324 -13.01 -11.18 17.81
CA LEU A 324 -13.01 -12.38 18.65
C LEU A 324 -14.44 -12.78 19.02
N PRO A 325 -15.31 -13.07 18.03
CA PRO A 325 -16.73 -13.32 18.28
C PRO A 325 -16.98 -14.59 19.12
N PHE A 326 -15.99 -15.49 19.18
CA PHE A 326 -16.01 -16.69 20.01
C PHE A 326 -15.73 -16.44 21.49
N LEU A 327 -15.11 -15.32 21.85
CA LEU A 327 -14.88 -14.92 23.25
C LEU A 327 -15.91 -13.89 23.71
N PHE A 328 -16.36 -13.01 22.82
CA PHE A 328 -17.26 -11.92 23.15
C PHE A 328 -18.46 -11.93 22.20
N SER A 329 -19.68 -12.01 22.74
CA SER A 329 -20.90 -12.00 21.91
C SER A 329 -21.01 -10.70 21.11
N PRO A 330 -21.14 -10.77 19.77
CA PRO A 330 -21.44 -9.61 18.95
C PRO A 330 -22.70 -8.91 19.43
N PRO A 331 -22.69 -7.58 19.63
CA PRO A 331 -23.93 -6.87 19.87
C PRO A 331 -24.86 -7.06 18.65
N PRO A 332 -26.19 -7.21 18.86
CA PRO A 332 -27.12 -7.26 17.75
C PRO A 332 -26.96 -6.02 16.88
N PRO A 333 -27.18 -6.12 15.55
CA PRO A 333 -27.03 -4.99 14.64
C PRO A 333 -27.99 -3.88 15.05
N LYS A 334 -27.49 -2.87 15.77
CA LYS A 334 -28.23 -1.63 15.98
C LYS A 334 -28.42 -0.99 14.59
N SER A 335 -29.62 -0.50 14.30
CA SER A 335 -29.85 0.37 13.15
C SER A 335 -28.80 1.48 13.22
N THR A 336 -27.79 1.41 12.37
CA THR A 336 -26.68 2.34 12.40
C THR A 336 -27.24 3.66 11.92
N SER A 337 -27.58 4.56 12.85
CA SER A 337 -27.64 5.97 12.53
C SER A 337 -26.28 6.30 11.91
N ALA A 338 -26.29 7.00 10.77
CA ALA A 338 -25.06 7.37 10.09
C ALA A 338 -24.14 8.03 11.12
N SER A 339 -23.01 7.39 11.44
CA SER A 339 -22.02 7.98 12.33
C SER A 339 -21.66 9.34 11.75
N SER A 340 -21.79 10.39 12.57
CA SER A 340 -21.36 11.74 12.19
C SER A 340 -19.87 11.80 11.83
N ARG A 341 -19.11 10.75 12.19
CA ARG A 341 -17.68 10.59 11.91
C ARG A 341 -17.44 9.41 10.97
N PRO A 342 -17.15 9.66 9.68
CA PRO A 342 -16.83 8.62 8.69
C PRO A 342 -15.74 7.64 9.11
N PHE A 343 -14.68 8.14 9.75
CA PHE A 343 -13.52 7.31 10.16
C PHE A 343 -13.84 6.33 11.30
N LEU A 344 -14.89 6.57 12.07
CA LEU A 344 -15.29 5.66 13.16
C LEU A 344 -16.34 4.64 12.70
N ASN A 345 -16.62 4.52 11.40
CA ASN A 345 -17.54 3.53 10.88
C ASN A 345 -17.03 2.11 11.19
N PRO A 346 -17.79 1.28 11.92
CA PRO A 346 -17.33 -0.04 12.32
C PRO A 346 -17.05 -1.03 11.18
N ARG A 347 -17.56 -0.75 9.97
CA ARG A 347 -17.23 -1.50 8.75
C ARG A 347 -15.76 -1.36 8.36
N LEU A 348 -15.04 -0.40 8.95
CA LEU A 348 -13.62 -0.18 8.72
C LEU A 348 -12.71 -1.15 9.49
N THR A 349 -13.24 -1.92 10.45
CA THR A 349 -12.44 -2.81 11.31
C THR A 349 -11.43 -3.69 10.56
N PRO A 350 -11.79 -4.44 9.49
CA PRO A 350 -10.80 -5.25 8.76
C PRO A 350 -9.71 -4.40 8.09
N PHE A 351 -10.03 -3.19 7.64
CA PHE A 351 -9.06 -2.26 7.06
C PHE A 351 -8.08 -1.73 8.10
N ILE A 352 -8.59 -1.39 9.29
CA ILE A 352 -7.78 -0.92 10.43
C ILE A 352 -6.88 -2.04 10.94
N HIS A 353 -7.36 -3.29 11.01
CA HIS A 353 -6.52 -4.44 11.36
C HIS A 353 -5.37 -4.63 10.39
N LEU A 354 -5.66 -4.64 9.08
CA LEU A 354 -4.62 -4.74 8.07
C LEU A 354 -3.60 -3.59 8.18
N HIS A 355 -4.08 -2.35 8.31
CA HIS A 355 -3.23 -1.16 8.48
C HIS A 355 -2.33 -1.28 9.72
N THR A 356 -2.90 -1.69 10.85
CA THR A 356 -2.16 -1.86 12.10
C THR A 356 -1.10 -2.96 11.96
N ALA A 357 -1.47 -4.12 11.41
CA ALA A 357 -0.56 -5.24 11.21
C ALA A 357 0.61 -4.87 10.29
N LEU A 358 0.34 -4.20 9.16
CA LEU A 358 1.38 -3.72 8.25
C LEU A 358 2.26 -2.65 8.89
N THR A 359 1.69 -1.71 9.65
CA THR A 359 2.48 -0.68 10.35
C THR A 359 3.38 -1.31 11.41
N CYS A 360 2.89 -2.28 12.18
CA CYS A 360 3.69 -3.04 13.14
C CYS A 360 4.78 -3.86 12.44
N LEU A 361 4.48 -4.54 11.34
CA LEU A 361 5.46 -5.30 10.57
C LEU A 361 6.61 -4.39 10.11
N LEU A 362 6.27 -3.23 9.52
CA LEU A 362 7.27 -2.26 9.05
C LEU A 362 8.11 -1.70 10.20
N PHE A 363 7.50 -1.43 11.35
CA PHE A 363 8.19 -0.85 12.51
C PHE A 363 9.10 -1.85 13.23
N PHE A 364 8.65 -3.09 13.39
CA PHE A 364 9.35 -4.08 14.20
C PHE A 364 10.24 -5.01 13.39
N ALA A 365 9.97 -5.25 12.11
CA ALA A 365 10.63 -6.34 11.37
C ALA A 365 11.20 -5.92 10.00
N SER A 366 11.10 -4.66 9.59
CA SER A 366 11.60 -4.19 8.31
C SER A 366 12.43 -2.91 8.45
N HIS A 367 13.07 -2.53 7.36
CA HIS A 367 13.61 -1.19 7.18
C HIS A 367 12.50 -0.13 7.31
N VAL A 368 12.48 0.61 8.42
CA VAL A 368 11.33 1.45 8.81
C VAL A 368 10.99 2.56 7.81
N GLN A 369 12.00 3.11 7.14
CA GLN A 369 11.86 4.18 6.15
C GLN A 369 11.07 3.76 4.90
N ILE A 370 10.94 2.45 4.63
CA ILE A 370 10.11 1.94 3.53
C ILE A 370 8.64 2.40 3.66
N ILE A 371 8.18 2.73 4.88
CA ILE A 371 6.83 3.27 5.10
C ILE A 371 6.56 4.56 4.31
N LEU A 372 7.58 5.37 4.00
CA LEU A 372 7.45 6.59 3.19
C LEU A 372 6.89 6.30 1.79
N ARG A 373 7.18 5.10 1.26
CA ARG A 373 6.72 4.62 -0.05
C ARG A 373 5.48 3.74 0.10
N VAL A 374 5.51 2.79 1.04
CA VAL A 374 4.47 1.75 1.17
C VAL A 374 3.16 2.27 1.76
N CYS A 375 3.13 3.42 2.46
CA CYS A 375 1.90 3.94 3.05
C CYS A 375 0.77 4.19 2.03
N VAL A 376 1.09 4.40 0.76
CA VAL A 376 0.10 4.55 -0.32
C VAL A 376 -0.71 3.27 -0.56
N THR A 377 -0.17 2.10 -0.22
CA THR A 377 -0.84 0.82 -0.44
C THR A 377 -2.05 0.57 0.46
N ASN A 378 -2.25 1.41 1.49
CA ASN A 378 -3.32 1.29 2.46
C ASN A 378 -4.21 2.55 2.51
N PRO A 379 -5.55 2.43 2.50
CA PRO A 379 -6.44 3.59 2.53
C PRO A 379 -6.51 4.32 3.90
N VAL A 380 -6.18 3.66 5.01
CA VAL A 380 -6.48 4.12 6.38
C VAL A 380 -5.78 5.41 6.74
N LEU A 381 -4.50 5.57 6.40
CA LEU A 381 -3.75 6.80 6.66
C LEU A 381 -4.48 8.01 6.05
N TRP A 382 -4.89 7.89 4.79
CA TRP A 382 -5.55 8.96 4.05
C TRP A 382 -6.94 9.29 4.61
N TRP A 383 -7.70 8.26 5.01
CA TRP A 383 -8.97 8.43 5.72
C TRP A 383 -8.77 9.17 7.05
N PHE A 384 -7.74 8.83 7.80
CA PHE A 384 -7.48 9.45 9.09
C PHE A 384 -7.09 10.92 8.94
N VAL A 385 -6.19 11.24 8.01
CA VAL A 385 -5.82 12.64 7.74
C VAL A 385 -7.01 13.44 7.23
N ALA A 386 -7.82 12.88 6.31
CA ALA A 386 -9.03 13.54 5.84
C ALA A 386 -10.01 13.82 6.99
N ASN A 387 -10.12 12.90 7.95
CA ASN A 387 -10.95 13.06 9.14
C ASN A 387 -10.43 14.18 10.06
N LEU A 388 -9.11 14.28 10.24
CA LEU A 388 -8.49 15.38 10.98
C LEU A 388 -8.76 16.74 10.31
N VAL A 389 -8.65 16.83 8.99
CA VAL A 389 -8.82 18.09 8.24
C VAL A 389 -10.28 18.55 8.23
N LEU A 390 -11.23 17.67 7.90
CA LEU A 390 -12.66 18.02 7.88
C LEU A 390 -13.19 18.30 9.29
N GLY A 391 -12.62 17.66 10.31
CA GLY A 391 -13.10 17.75 11.68
C GLY A 391 -14.48 17.12 11.86
N GLU A 392 -14.94 17.09 13.11
CA GLU A 392 -16.25 16.56 13.44
C GLU A 392 -17.35 17.43 12.81
N GLY A 393 -18.24 16.82 12.04
CA GLY A 393 -19.38 17.53 11.46
C GLY A 393 -20.26 18.14 12.55
N GLU A 394 -20.77 19.35 12.29
CA GLU A 394 -21.67 20.14 13.16
C GLU A 394 -22.95 19.40 13.59
N ALA A 395 -23.24 18.22 13.03
CA ALA A 395 -24.40 17.40 13.37
C ALA A 395 -24.39 16.86 14.82
N GLY A 396 -23.24 16.84 15.51
CA GLY A 396 -23.16 16.46 16.92
C GLY A 396 -23.74 17.52 17.89
N GLU A 397 -23.89 18.77 17.45
CA GLU A 397 -24.34 19.88 18.32
C GLU A 397 -25.84 19.85 18.64
N LYS A 398 -26.66 19.18 17.82
CA LYS A 398 -28.13 19.16 18.00
C LYS A 398 -28.67 17.99 18.82
N GLY A 399 -27.85 16.98 19.12
CA GLY A 399 -28.32 15.71 19.73
C GLY A 399 -27.97 15.47 21.20
N ARG A 400 -27.09 16.28 21.81
CA ARG A 400 -26.60 16.04 23.17
C ARG A 400 -27.11 17.10 24.13
N LYS A 401 -28.40 17.00 24.49
CA LYS A 401 -29.01 17.89 25.49
C LYS A 401 -28.94 17.38 26.93
N ASP A 402 -28.65 16.11 27.18
CA ASP A 402 -28.71 15.59 28.55
C ASP A 402 -27.44 14.82 28.96
N GLY A 403 -26.81 15.31 30.04
CA GLY A 403 -25.94 14.52 30.92
C GLY A 403 -24.43 14.50 30.63
N GLY A 404 -23.66 15.27 31.41
CA GLY A 404 -22.24 14.96 31.71
C GLY A 404 -21.21 15.16 30.58
N GLY A 405 -21.45 16.09 29.65
CA GLY A 405 -20.49 16.42 28.59
C GLY A 405 -19.42 17.41 29.04
N MET A 406 -18.21 17.23 28.50
CA MET A 406 -17.07 18.16 28.62
C MET A 406 -17.49 19.59 28.19
N PRO A 407 -16.94 20.67 28.79
CA PRO A 407 -17.33 22.04 28.42
C PRO A 407 -17.20 22.27 26.91
N LYS A 408 -18.20 22.91 26.28
CA LYS A 408 -18.26 23.18 24.82
C LYS A 408 -16.98 23.83 24.28
N GLU A 409 -16.35 24.67 25.10
CA GLU A 409 -15.10 25.35 24.78
C GLU A 409 -13.90 24.38 24.70
N GLU A 410 -13.87 23.37 25.57
CA GLU A 410 -12.84 22.33 25.56
C GLU A 410 -13.03 21.38 24.37
N GLU A 411 -14.27 21.03 24.00
CA GLU A 411 -14.55 20.25 22.78
C GLU A 411 -14.11 21.01 21.52
N LYS A 412 -14.42 22.32 21.45
CA LYS A 412 -13.95 23.19 20.36
C LYS A 412 -12.41 23.23 20.32
N ARG A 413 -11.74 23.39 21.46
CA ARG A 413 -10.27 23.42 21.56
C ARG A 413 -9.64 22.10 21.10
N LYS A 414 -10.20 20.95 21.49
CA LYS A 414 -9.73 19.62 21.04
C LYS A 414 -9.93 19.44 19.53
N ARG A 415 -11.09 19.84 19.00
CA ARG A 415 -11.39 19.81 17.57
C ARG A 415 -10.42 20.67 16.76
N ASP A 416 -10.16 21.89 17.21
CA ASP A 416 -9.21 22.80 16.55
C ASP A 416 -7.78 22.27 16.62
N GLY A 417 -7.40 21.66 17.75
CA GLY A 417 -6.13 20.94 17.90
C GLY A 417 -5.95 19.82 16.87
N ARG A 418 -6.97 18.97 16.68
CA ARG A 418 -6.95 17.88 15.68
C ARG A 418 -6.87 18.41 14.24
N ARG A 419 -7.61 19.47 13.92
CA ARG A 419 -7.53 20.14 12.61
C ARG A 419 -6.14 20.70 12.32
N LYS A 420 -5.45 21.24 13.33
CA LYS A 420 -4.05 21.70 13.19
C LYS A 420 -3.12 20.57 12.77
N TRP A 421 -3.28 19.36 13.32
CA TRP A 421 -2.49 18.19 12.91
C TRP A 421 -2.73 17.79 11.45
N GLY A 422 -3.99 17.79 10.99
CA GLY A 422 -4.29 17.55 9.58
C GLY A 422 -3.62 18.55 8.64
N ARG A 423 -3.61 19.85 8.99
CA ARG A 423 -2.90 20.89 8.21
C ARG A 423 -1.38 20.73 8.26
N ARG A 424 -0.82 20.38 9.43
CA ARG A 424 0.61 20.10 9.59
C ARG A 424 1.05 18.91 8.73
N TRP A 425 0.23 17.86 8.63
CA TRP A 425 0.50 16.74 7.73
C TRP A 425 0.56 17.18 6.27
N ILE A 426 -0.38 18.01 5.81
CA ILE A 426 -0.35 18.54 4.43
C ILE A 426 0.94 19.36 4.22
N GLY A 427 1.28 20.24 5.15
CA GLY A 427 2.53 21.00 5.10
C GLY A 427 3.77 20.09 5.06
N TYR A 428 3.79 19.04 5.88
CA TYR A 428 4.82 18.01 5.86
C TYR A 428 4.94 17.35 4.49
N CYS A 429 3.85 16.83 3.91
CA CYS A 429 3.91 16.18 2.60
C CYS A 429 4.41 17.12 1.50
N VAL A 430 4.06 18.40 1.53
CA VAL A 430 4.54 19.38 0.55
C VAL A 430 6.03 19.66 0.72
N VAL A 431 6.47 19.96 1.94
CA VAL A 431 7.88 20.31 2.22
C VAL A 431 8.77 19.07 2.07
N TRP A 432 8.45 17.99 2.78
CA TRP A 432 9.20 16.74 2.71
C TRP A 432 9.13 16.12 1.32
N GLY A 433 7.98 16.14 0.66
CA GLY A 433 7.85 15.62 -0.71
C GLY A 433 8.74 16.38 -1.71
N SER A 434 8.95 17.68 -1.51
CA SER A 434 9.90 18.45 -2.32
C SER A 434 11.33 18.03 -2.01
N VAL A 435 11.69 17.91 -0.73
CA VAL A 435 13.02 17.44 -0.29
C VAL A 435 13.31 16.03 -0.81
N SER A 436 12.36 15.11 -0.74
CA SER A 436 12.56 13.73 -1.17
C SER A 436 12.76 13.60 -2.68
N ILE A 437 12.21 14.51 -3.50
CA ILE A 437 12.53 14.59 -4.94
C ILE A 437 14.02 14.89 -5.14
N PHE A 438 14.58 15.86 -4.40
CA PHE A 438 16.01 16.18 -4.48
C PHE A 438 16.87 15.01 -3.98
N LEU A 439 16.53 14.42 -2.83
CA LEU A 439 17.26 13.27 -2.29
C LEU A 439 17.23 12.08 -3.28
N TRP A 440 16.09 11.83 -3.91
CA TRP A 440 15.94 10.78 -4.93
C TRP A 440 16.84 11.02 -6.13
N SER A 441 16.86 12.24 -6.66
CA SER A 441 17.69 12.58 -7.82
C SER A 441 19.18 12.34 -7.56
N GLY A 442 19.65 12.66 -6.34
CA GLY A 442 21.04 12.51 -5.91
C GLY A 442 21.42 11.11 -5.40
N PHE A 443 20.52 10.12 -5.46
CA PHE A 443 20.74 8.78 -4.90
C PHE A 443 21.02 8.79 -3.38
N LEU A 444 20.42 9.74 -2.65
CA LEU A 444 20.64 9.87 -1.20
C LEU A 444 19.54 9.15 -0.40
N PRO A 445 19.87 8.34 0.61
CA PRO A 445 18.87 7.84 1.54
C PRO A 445 18.22 9.00 2.31
N PRO A 446 16.93 8.93 2.69
CA PRO A 446 15.99 7.81 2.62
C PRO A 446 15.04 7.92 1.41
N ALA A 447 15.54 8.37 0.26
CA ALA A 447 14.75 8.70 -0.93
C ALA A 447 13.64 7.69 -1.27
#